data_AF-A0A661UKH8-F1
#
_entry.id   AF-A0A661UKH8-F1
#
_cell.length_a   1.000
_cell.length_b   1.000
_cell.length_c   1.000
_cell.angle_alpha   90.00
_cell.angle_beta   90.00
_cell.angle_gamma   90.00
#
_symmetry.space_group_name_H-M   'P 1'
#
loop_
_entity.id
_entity.type
_entity.pdbx_description
1 polymer ?
#
loop_
_entity_poly.entity_id
_entity_poly.type
_entity_poly.pdbx_seq_one_letter_code
_entity_poly.pdbx_strand_id
1 'polypeptide(L)'
;MEWYILEDDLSNIDVIKQTIIDNGILGTCICYDGSFISNYNHYQPPSNTLDPNHAVSIIGWDDDHATQAPLPGAWIARNSWGSNWGYGGYFWISYYDKHSCRNIEMGAISFQNVEPMAYDNVYYHDYHGWRDTLSTVTEAFNAFEASGTQIIEAVSFFSAVDYVDYIIKIYDDFDGTDLTNELAIVSGDYDHAGFHTVELTTGVTINEGDDFFVYLSLSDGGHPYDRTSDVPVLLGAAYRTIVESSANPEESYYKNGADWLDFYDYDDPSGFQNTGNFCIKALSVNGVQLDPPTNINIDDETGLLTWDAPTSRDLTGYNVYLDDMNNSITYTTNLQCLLTNFEELVAGQDYTAGVSAVYDDPGESAIVTINFTYSGTETNDALVAATILNGNYPNPFNPETTISFSVVQTSSLVNLEIYNLKGQKIKTLVNGTLSSGIHSVIWNGTDEKGKSVASGVYLYKMRTGNYVSTKKMILMK
;
A
#
# COMPACT_ATOMS: atom_id res chain seq x y z
N MET A 1 -2.05 1.80 -19.09
CA MET A 1 -2.19 1.31 -20.47
C MET A 1 -2.92 2.38 -21.25
N GLU A 2 -2.44 2.76 -22.41
CA GLU A 2 -3.07 3.81 -23.23
C GLU A 2 -3.47 3.28 -24.60
N TRP A 3 -4.62 3.75 -25.09
CA TRP A 3 -5.17 3.44 -26.40
C TRP A 3 -5.00 4.64 -27.32
N TYR A 4 -4.48 4.39 -28.53
CA TYR A 4 -4.42 5.37 -29.59
C TYR A 4 -5.14 4.84 -30.82
N ILE A 5 -5.85 5.72 -31.51
CA ILE A 5 -6.48 5.45 -32.80
C ILE A 5 -5.81 6.34 -33.85
N LEU A 6 -5.29 5.70 -34.89
CA LEU A 6 -4.77 6.34 -36.09
C LEU A 6 -5.95 6.67 -37.01
N GLU A 7 -6.17 7.94 -37.29
CA GLU A 7 -7.31 8.35 -38.13
C GLU A 7 -7.04 8.12 -39.63
N ASP A 8 -8.08 8.16 -40.46
CA ASP A 8 -8.01 7.96 -41.93
C ASP A 8 -7.08 8.96 -42.62
N ASP A 9 -6.92 10.15 -42.06
CA ASP A 9 -5.99 11.18 -42.52
C ASP A 9 -4.60 11.10 -41.89
N LEU A 10 -4.33 10.03 -41.13
CA LEU A 10 -3.12 9.80 -40.32
C LEU A 10 -2.96 10.77 -39.14
N SER A 11 -4.02 11.44 -38.70
CA SER A 11 -4.00 12.11 -37.39
C SER A 11 -3.62 11.11 -36.30
N ASN A 12 -2.86 11.58 -35.31
CA ASN A 12 -2.23 10.79 -34.24
C ASN A 12 -1.03 9.92 -34.65
N ILE A 13 -0.61 9.92 -35.92
CA ILE A 13 0.56 9.11 -36.33
C ILE A 13 1.84 9.50 -35.57
N ASP A 14 2.06 10.80 -35.36
CA ASP A 14 3.25 11.28 -34.65
C ASP A 14 3.19 10.96 -33.15
N VAL A 15 1.98 10.95 -32.56
CA VAL A 15 1.77 10.50 -31.17
C VAL A 15 2.13 9.02 -31.06
N ILE A 16 1.60 8.17 -31.94
CA ILE A 16 1.91 6.74 -31.99
C ILE A 16 3.41 6.48 -32.16
N LYS A 17 4.08 7.21 -33.06
CA LYS A 17 5.54 7.15 -33.25
C LYS A 17 6.29 7.54 -31.99
N GLN A 18 5.88 8.62 -31.34
CA GLN A 18 6.47 9.09 -30.10
C GLN A 18 6.30 8.04 -28.98
N THR A 19 5.12 7.43 -28.86
CA THR A 19 4.88 6.34 -27.92
C THR A 19 5.79 5.13 -28.18
N ILE A 20 6.09 4.79 -29.44
CA ILE A 20 7.07 3.75 -29.76
C ILE A 20 8.48 4.16 -29.31
N ILE A 21 8.87 5.42 -29.47
CA ILE A 21 10.17 5.91 -28.97
C ILE A 21 10.25 5.76 -27.45
N ASP A 22 9.20 6.18 -26.74
CA ASP A 22 9.22 6.31 -25.29
C ASP A 22 9.01 4.95 -24.59
N ASN A 23 8.11 4.11 -25.12
CA ASN A 23 7.69 2.84 -24.50
C ASN A 23 8.14 1.59 -25.27
N GLY A 24 8.69 1.74 -26.47
CA GLY A 24 9.33 0.69 -27.26
C GLY A 24 8.40 -0.17 -28.13
N ILE A 25 7.22 -0.55 -27.64
CA ILE A 25 6.33 -1.51 -28.33
C ILE A 25 4.86 -1.08 -28.23
N LEU A 26 4.13 -1.27 -29.33
CA LEU A 26 2.67 -1.14 -29.38
C LEU A 26 2.02 -2.43 -29.84
N GLY A 27 0.93 -2.84 -29.20
CA GLY A 27 0.05 -3.91 -29.68
C GLY A 27 -0.93 -3.40 -30.72
N THR A 28 -1.20 -4.18 -31.77
CA THR A 28 -2.28 -3.89 -32.73
C THR A 28 -2.79 -5.17 -33.39
N CYS A 29 -3.83 -5.03 -34.24
CA CYS A 29 -4.41 -6.13 -35.01
C CYS A 29 -4.31 -5.89 -36.52
N ILE A 30 -4.32 -6.99 -37.28
CA ILE A 30 -4.42 -7.01 -38.73
C ILE A 30 -5.38 -8.12 -39.19
N CYS A 31 -5.87 -8.03 -40.42
CA CYS A 31 -6.40 -9.19 -41.14
C CYS A 31 -5.27 -9.84 -41.95
N TYR A 32 -4.78 -10.99 -41.51
CA TYR A 32 -3.86 -11.79 -42.29
C TYR A 32 -4.61 -12.67 -43.30
N ASP A 33 -4.33 -12.44 -44.58
CA ASP A 33 -4.66 -13.31 -45.69
C ASP A 33 -3.50 -13.26 -46.70
N GLY A 34 -3.25 -14.36 -47.41
CA GLY A 34 -2.18 -14.44 -48.41
C GLY A 34 -2.29 -13.39 -49.52
N SER A 35 -3.50 -12.88 -49.79
CA SER A 35 -3.76 -11.81 -50.76
C SER A 35 -3.35 -10.41 -50.27
N PHE A 36 -3.20 -10.20 -48.97
CA PHE A 36 -2.80 -8.91 -48.38
C PHE A 36 -1.29 -8.79 -48.16
N ILE A 37 -0.52 -9.85 -48.42
CA ILE A 37 0.93 -9.86 -48.20
C ILE A 37 1.74 -10.06 -49.48
N SER A 38 2.77 -9.23 -49.67
CA SER A 38 3.70 -9.31 -50.79
C SER A 38 5.09 -8.86 -50.34
N ASN A 39 6.10 -9.70 -50.52
CA ASN A 39 7.48 -9.45 -50.04
C ASN A 39 7.54 -9.02 -48.55
N TYR A 40 6.69 -9.65 -47.72
CA TYR A 40 6.53 -9.32 -46.30
C TYR A 40 6.12 -7.86 -46.03
N ASN A 41 5.46 -7.22 -47.00
CA ASN A 41 4.67 -6.02 -46.80
C ASN A 41 3.21 -6.43 -46.74
N HIS A 42 2.52 -6.00 -45.69
CA HIS A 42 1.11 -6.25 -45.45
C HIS A 42 0.31 -4.97 -45.69
N TYR A 43 -0.80 -5.12 -46.41
CA TYR A 43 -1.77 -4.06 -46.65
C TYR A 43 -3.13 -4.66 -47.02
N GLN A 44 -4.11 -4.47 -46.15
CA GLN A 44 -5.51 -4.67 -46.45
C GLN A 44 -6.17 -3.33 -46.85
N PRO A 45 -6.73 -3.20 -48.05
CA PRO A 45 -7.44 -1.99 -48.45
C PRO A 45 -8.68 -1.72 -47.58
N PRO A 46 -9.00 -0.44 -47.25
CA PRO A 46 -10.19 -0.09 -46.47
C PRO A 46 -11.52 -0.58 -47.07
N SER A 47 -11.57 -0.77 -48.40
CA SER A 47 -12.75 -1.28 -49.11
C SER A 47 -13.02 -2.78 -48.89
N ASN A 48 -12.08 -3.51 -48.29
CA ASN A 48 -12.23 -4.94 -48.05
C ASN A 48 -13.13 -5.23 -46.84
N THR A 49 -13.92 -6.29 -46.89
CA THR A 49 -14.92 -6.62 -45.86
C THR A 49 -14.42 -7.56 -44.76
N LEU A 50 -13.17 -8.06 -44.84
CA LEU A 50 -12.66 -8.98 -43.84
C LEU A 50 -12.27 -8.25 -42.54
N ASP A 51 -12.59 -8.89 -41.43
CA ASP A 51 -12.28 -8.46 -40.07
C ASP A 51 -10.86 -8.90 -39.66
N PRO A 52 -10.24 -8.29 -38.63
CA PRO A 52 -8.92 -8.70 -38.21
C PRO A 52 -8.95 -10.17 -37.75
N ASN A 53 -7.83 -10.86 -37.93
CA ASN A 53 -7.63 -12.28 -37.57
C ASN A 53 -6.25 -12.59 -36.96
N HIS A 54 -5.41 -11.58 -36.80
CA HIS A 54 -4.09 -11.72 -36.20
C HIS A 54 -3.72 -10.48 -35.38
N ALA A 55 -2.98 -10.67 -34.29
CA ALA A 55 -2.43 -9.61 -33.45
C ALA A 55 -0.91 -9.61 -33.55
N VAL A 56 -0.32 -8.42 -33.55
CA VAL A 56 1.11 -8.19 -33.77
C VAL A 56 1.62 -7.05 -32.91
N SER A 57 2.95 -6.97 -32.76
CA SER A 57 3.61 -5.92 -32.01
C SER A 57 4.38 -5.00 -32.94
N ILE A 58 4.01 -3.73 -33.00
CA ILE A 58 4.77 -2.68 -33.71
C ILE A 58 5.99 -2.32 -32.87
N ILE A 59 7.15 -2.24 -33.52
CA ILE A 59 8.44 -1.96 -32.86
C ILE A 59 9.20 -0.78 -33.51
N GLY A 60 8.57 -0.09 -34.45
CA GLY A 60 9.19 0.99 -35.21
C GLY A 60 8.44 1.29 -36.51
N TRP A 61 9.02 2.17 -37.32
CA TRP A 61 8.43 2.59 -38.59
C TRP A 61 9.48 3.08 -39.59
N ASP A 62 9.05 3.25 -40.84
CA ASP A 62 9.79 3.94 -41.90
C ASP A 62 8.78 4.67 -42.81
N ASP A 63 8.89 6.00 -42.86
CA ASP A 63 7.98 6.88 -43.61
C ASP A 63 8.17 6.78 -45.13
N ASP A 64 9.33 6.31 -45.58
CA ASP A 64 9.66 6.15 -47.00
C ASP A 64 9.43 4.72 -47.50
N HIS A 65 9.06 3.78 -46.61
CA HIS A 65 8.91 2.37 -46.97
C HIS A 65 7.70 2.14 -47.87
N ALA A 66 7.94 1.68 -49.09
CA ALA A 66 6.90 1.40 -50.07
C ALA A 66 6.25 0.03 -49.86
N THR A 67 4.92 0.01 -49.83
CA THR A 67 4.09 -1.21 -49.77
C THR A 67 3.18 -1.31 -51.00
N GLN A 68 2.18 -2.19 -50.97
CA GLN A 68 1.11 -2.27 -51.96
C GLN A 68 0.10 -1.10 -51.85
N ALA A 69 0.20 -0.29 -50.78
CA ALA A 69 -0.69 0.83 -50.54
C ALA A 69 -0.43 2.02 -51.49
N PRO A 70 -1.38 2.97 -51.60
CA PRO A 70 -1.26 4.10 -52.52
C PRO A 70 -0.10 5.06 -52.25
N LEU A 71 0.39 5.12 -51.01
CA LEU A 71 1.43 6.04 -50.54
C LEU A 71 2.44 5.28 -49.66
N PRO A 72 3.71 5.74 -49.58
CA PRO A 72 4.72 5.14 -48.70
C PRO A 72 4.42 5.39 -47.23
N GLY A 73 5.09 4.62 -46.37
CA GLY A 73 4.94 4.70 -44.92
C GLY A 73 4.44 3.39 -44.35
N ALA A 74 5.21 2.79 -43.44
CA ALA A 74 4.86 1.52 -42.83
C ALA A 74 5.42 1.36 -41.41
N TRP A 75 4.68 0.62 -40.59
CA TRP A 75 5.11 0.07 -39.31
C TRP A 75 5.95 -1.18 -39.54
N ILE A 76 7.05 -1.34 -38.79
CA ILE A 76 7.74 -2.64 -38.68
C ILE A 76 7.17 -3.39 -37.48
N ALA A 77 6.63 -4.58 -37.74
CA ALA A 77 5.94 -5.38 -36.74
C ALA A 77 6.57 -6.77 -36.58
N ARG A 78 6.52 -7.28 -35.35
CA ARG A 78 6.89 -8.66 -34.99
C ARG A 78 5.64 -9.53 -34.92
N ASN A 79 5.72 -10.74 -35.47
CA ASN A 79 4.67 -11.75 -35.35
C ASN A 79 5.09 -12.93 -34.45
N SER A 80 4.18 -13.89 -34.32
CA SER A 80 4.33 -15.10 -33.51
C SER A 80 4.60 -16.39 -34.32
N TRP A 81 4.99 -16.29 -35.60
CA TRP A 81 5.20 -17.45 -36.49
C TRP A 81 6.65 -17.95 -36.53
N GLY A 82 7.52 -17.36 -35.70
CA GLY A 82 8.91 -17.76 -35.56
C GLY A 82 9.86 -17.07 -36.53
N SER A 83 11.16 -17.23 -36.27
CA SER A 83 12.22 -16.50 -36.96
C SER A 83 12.49 -16.94 -38.41
N ASN A 84 11.92 -18.07 -38.85
CA ASN A 84 12.09 -18.56 -40.21
C ASN A 84 11.15 -17.89 -41.22
N TRP A 85 10.23 -17.05 -40.77
CA TRP A 85 9.27 -16.34 -41.60
C TRP A 85 9.60 -14.84 -41.64
N GLY A 86 9.37 -14.18 -42.76
CA GLY A 86 9.61 -12.74 -42.89
C GLY A 86 11.09 -12.36 -42.75
N TYR A 87 11.33 -11.17 -42.21
CA TYR A 87 12.66 -10.66 -41.89
C TYR A 87 13.10 -11.13 -40.49
N GLY A 88 13.08 -12.45 -40.24
CA GLY A 88 13.45 -13.00 -38.94
C GLY A 88 12.30 -13.01 -37.92
N GLY A 89 11.06 -13.12 -38.38
CA GLY A 89 9.82 -12.99 -37.60
C GLY A 89 9.18 -11.60 -37.69
N TYR A 90 9.73 -10.73 -38.53
CA TYR A 90 9.28 -9.34 -38.72
C TYR A 90 8.77 -9.10 -40.13
N PHE A 91 7.86 -8.13 -40.28
CA PHE A 91 7.28 -7.72 -41.55
C PHE A 91 6.73 -6.29 -41.45
N TRP A 92 6.50 -5.66 -42.59
CA TRP A 92 6.00 -4.29 -42.66
C TRP A 92 4.48 -4.27 -42.80
N ILE A 93 3.83 -3.31 -42.15
CA ILE A 93 2.39 -3.06 -42.27
C ILE A 93 2.22 -1.61 -42.71
N SER A 94 1.52 -1.38 -43.83
CA SER A 94 1.25 -0.03 -44.31
C SER A 94 0.50 0.82 -43.28
N TYR A 95 0.81 2.13 -43.18
CA TYR A 95 0.01 3.08 -42.39
C TYR A 95 -1.46 3.17 -42.85
N TYR A 96 -1.71 2.77 -44.09
CA TYR A 96 -3.02 2.79 -44.72
C TYR A 96 -3.78 1.47 -44.59
N ASP A 97 -3.20 0.47 -43.91
CA ASP A 97 -3.90 -0.78 -43.61
C ASP A 97 -5.23 -0.51 -42.90
N LYS A 98 -6.25 -1.31 -43.21
CA LYS A 98 -7.61 -1.15 -42.69
C LYS A 98 -7.69 -1.20 -41.15
N HIS A 99 -6.91 -2.07 -40.50
CA HIS A 99 -7.09 -2.39 -39.07
C HIS A 99 -5.92 -1.94 -38.19
N SER A 100 -4.69 -1.99 -38.72
CA SER A 100 -3.49 -1.64 -37.94
C SER A 100 -3.59 -0.22 -37.38
N CYS A 101 -3.53 -0.11 -36.06
CA CYS A 101 -3.70 1.12 -35.26
C CYS A 101 -5.06 1.82 -35.41
N ARG A 102 -6.02 1.24 -36.13
CA ARG A 102 -7.33 1.86 -36.48
C ARG A 102 -8.51 1.19 -35.82
N ASN A 103 -8.39 -0.09 -35.51
CA ASN A 103 -9.48 -0.85 -34.93
C ASN A 103 -9.84 -0.27 -33.55
N ILE A 104 -11.11 0.05 -33.30
CA ILE A 104 -11.50 0.72 -32.06
C ILE A 104 -11.34 -0.16 -30.81
N GLU A 105 -11.41 -1.49 -30.96
CA GLU A 105 -11.28 -2.42 -29.83
C GLU A 105 -9.82 -2.79 -29.56
N MET A 106 -9.02 -2.96 -30.61
CA MET A 106 -7.62 -3.44 -30.51
C MET A 106 -6.56 -2.38 -30.77
N GLY A 107 -6.94 -1.22 -31.31
CA GLY A 107 -6.19 0.03 -31.45
C GLY A 107 -4.71 -0.08 -31.79
N ALA A 108 -3.99 0.97 -31.41
CA ALA A 108 -2.60 0.89 -31.01
C ALA A 108 -2.55 0.97 -29.48
N ILE A 109 -2.16 -0.12 -28.81
CA ILE A 109 -2.19 -0.22 -27.35
C ILE A 109 -0.77 -0.14 -26.82
N SER A 110 -0.53 0.79 -25.91
CA SER A 110 0.74 0.93 -25.18
C SER A 110 0.62 0.45 -23.75
N PHE A 111 1.57 -0.39 -23.35
CA PHE A 111 1.79 -0.73 -21.94
C PHE A 111 2.94 0.14 -21.44
N GLN A 112 2.63 1.03 -20.50
CA GLN A 112 3.59 1.96 -19.91
C GLN A 112 3.98 1.49 -18.52
N ASN A 113 5.20 1.82 -18.08
CA ASN A 113 5.70 1.55 -16.73
C ASN A 113 5.41 0.12 -16.24
N VAL A 114 5.72 -0.87 -17.09
CA VAL A 114 5.43 -2.29 -16.79
C VAL A 114 6.40 -2.78 -15.72
N GLU A 115 5.90 -2.88 -14.49
CA GLU A 115 6.64 -3.36 -13.33
C GLU A 115 6.07 -4.69 -12.80
N PRO A 116 6.85 -5.48 -12.03
CA PRO A 116 6.30 -6.58 -11.26
C PRO A 116 5.18 -6.10 -10.32
N MET A 117 4.16 -6.94 -10.10
CA MET A 117 3.04 -6.61 -9.22
C MET A 117 3.53 -6.21 -7.82
N ALA A 118 3.32 -4.95 -7.46
CA ALA A 118 3.77 -4.37 -6.20
C ALA A 118 2.76 -4.54 -5.05
N TYR A 119 1.50 -4.83 -5.37
CA TYR A 119 0.41 -4.96 -4.40
C TYR A 119 0.13 -6.42 -4.08
N ASP A 120 -0.23 -6.66 -2.82
CA ASP A 120 -0.58 -8.00 -2.34
C ASP A 120 -2.03 -8.36 -2.67
N ASN A 121 -2.92 -7.35 -2.72
CA ASN A 121 -4.35 -7.54 -2.92
C ASN A 121 -4.93 -6.53 -3.92
N VAL A 122 -5.99 -6.95 -4.60
CA VAL A 122 -6.76 -6.14 -5.55
C VAL A 122 -8.24 -6.31 -5.22
N TYR A 123 -8.89 -5.23 -4.81
CA TYR A 123 -10.34 -5.16 -4.64
C TYR A 123 -10.96 -4.73 -5.95
N TYR A 124 -11.87 -5.55 -6.48
CA TYR A 124 -12.55 -5.29 -7.74
C TYR A 124 -13.85 -6.09 -7.81
N HIS A 125 -14.81 -5.54 -8.55
CA HIS A 125 -16.06 -6.23 -8.90
C HIS A 125 -16.18 -6.50 -10.41
N ASP A 126 -15.30 -5.88 -11.21
CA ASP A 126 -15.22 -6.04 -12.66
C ASP A 126 -14.20 -7.13 -13.05
N TYR A 127 -14.70 -8.27 -13.55
CA TYR A 127 -13.86 -9.44 -13.85
C TYR A 127 -13.18 -9.31 -15.22
N HIS A 128 -13.88 -8.76 -16.21
CA HIS A 128 -13.38 -8.61 -17.58
C HIS A 128 -12.87 -7.19 -17.90
N GLY A 129 -13.00 -6.26 -16.96
CA GLY A 129 -12.69 -4.84 -17.18
C GLY A 129 -13.70 -4.16 -18.11
N TRP A 130 -13.24 -3.18 -18.88
CA TRP A 130 -14.09 -2.34 -19.71
C TRP A 130 -14.82 -3.12 -20.81
N ARG A 131 -16.15 -3.26 -20.67
CA ARG A 131 -17.04 -3.93 -21.65
C ARG A 131 -18.04 -2.98 -22.29
N ASP A 132 -18.45 -1.96 -21.56
CA ASP A 132 -19.29 -0.87 -22.06
C ASP A 132 -19.06 0.39 -21.20
N THR A 133 -19.65 1.52 -21.59
CA THR A 133 -19.49 2.80 -20.91
C THR A 133 -20.84 3.45 -20.65
N LEU A 134 -21.11 3.82 -19.40
CA LEU A 134 -22.29 4.57 -19.03
C LEU A 134 -22.04 6.07 -19.25
N SER A 135 -22.24 6.52 -20.48
CA SER A 135 -21.80 7.85 -20.97
C SER A 135 -22.44 9.06 -20.28
N THR A 136 -23.54 8.89 -19.54
CA THR A 136 -24.29 9.98 -18.89
C THR A 136 -23.91 10.20 -17.44
N VAL A 137 -23.03 9.38 -16.89
CA VAL A 137 -22.65 9.39 -15.47
C VAL A 137 -21.22 9.86 -15.36
N THR A 138 -20.98 10.86 -14.51
CA THR A 138 -19.63 11.38 -14.24
C THR A 138 -19.09 10.96 -12.87
N GLU A 139 -19.94 10.44 -12.00
CA GLU A 139 -19.59 10.05 -10.63
C GLU A 139 -20.12 8.65 -10.31
N ALA A 140 -19.22 7.78 -9.84
CA ALA A 140 -19.53 6.42 -9.43
C ALA A 140 -18.64 6.02 -8.25
N PHE A 141 -19.04 5.00 -7.51
CA PHE A 141 -18.17 4.37 -6.52
C PHE A 141 -18.43 2.87 -6.45
N ASN A 142 -17.41 2.13 -6.03
CA ASN A 142 -17.54 0.73 -5.64
C ASN A 142 -17.40 0.60 -4.11
N ALA A 143 -18.23 -0.25 -3.51
CA ALA A 143 -18.18 -0.59 -2.08
C ALA A 143 -17.43 -1.91 -1.90
N PHE A 144 -16.58 -1.99 -0.89
CA PHE A 144 -15.77 -3.18 -0.62
C PHE A 144 -15.74 -3.46 0.88
N GLU A 145 -15.66 -4.75 1.23
CA GLU A 145 -15.35 -5.20 2.60
C GLU A 145 -13.88 -5.66 2.62
N ALA A 146 -13.11 -5.14 3.57
CA ALA A 146 -11.70 -5.46 3.71
C ALA A 146 -11.49 -6.92 4.14
N SER A 147 -10.72 -7.67 3.35
CA SER A 147 -10.42 -9.09 3.62
C SER A 147 -9.34 -9.33 4.69
N GLY A 148 -8.73 -8.26 5.20
CA GLY A 148 -7.64 -8.26 6.16
C GLY A 148 -7.19 -6.83 6.48
N THR A 149 -6.41 -6.64 7.54
CA THR A 149 -5.78 -5.34 7.80
C THR A 149 -4.78 -5.00 6.70
N GLN A 150 -5.05 -3.93 5.96
CA GLN A 150 -4.38 -3.58 4.71
C GLN A 150 -4.15 -2.07 4.58
N ILE A 151 -3.23 -1.68 3.70
CA ILE A 151 -3.03 -0.28 3.34
C ILE A 151 -3.35 -0.16 1.84
N ILE A 152 -4.42 0.57 1.52
CA ILE A 152 -4.73 0.95 0.14
C ILE A 152 -3.68 1.96 -0.30
N GLU A 153 -2.93 1.66 -1.35
CA GLU A 153 -1.87 2.53 -1.87
C GLU A 153 -2.24 3.15 -3.22
N ALA A 154 -3.07 2.47 -4.01
CA ALA A 154 -3.44 2.97 -5.33
C ALA A 154 -4.88 2.62 -5.71
N VAL A 155 -5.41 3.34 -6.68
CA VAL A 155 -6.70 3.08 -7.31
C VAL A 155 -6.47 2.92 -8.80
N SER A 156 -7.09 1.91 -9.40
CA SER A 156 -7.09 1.74 -10.85
C SER A 156 -8.48 1.88 -11.45
N PHE A 157 -8.56 2.48 -12.62
CA PHE A 157 -9.81 2.71 -13.33
C PHE A 157 -9.59 2.79 -14.85
N PHE A 158 -10.68 2.75 -15.61
CA PHE A 158 -10.63 3.03 -17.05
C PHE A 158 -11.17 4.42 -17.37
N SER A 159 -10.63 5.05 -18.41
CA SER A 159 -11.24 6.19 -19.09
C SER A 159 -11.59 5.84 -20.54
N ALA A 160 -12.78 6.24 -20.98
CA ALA A 160 -13.28 5.93 -22.31
C ALA A 160 -12.89 6.96 -23.39
N VAL A 161 -12.36 8.11 -22.97
CA VAL A 161 -11.98 9.23 -23.85
C VAL A 161 -10.64 9.82 -23.41
N ASP A 162 -10.03 10.54 -24.35
CA ASP A 162 -8.81 11.34 -24.14
C ASP A 162 -9.10 12.60 -23.31
N TYR A 163 -8.05 13.17 -22.71
CA TYR A 163 -8.08 14.42 -21.93
C TYR A 163 -9.12 14.42 -20.81
N VAL A 164 -9.07 13.42 -19.93
CA VAL A 164 -9.97 13.30 -18.79
C VAL A 164 -9.32 13.79 -17.51
N ASP A 165 -10.02 14.66 -16.78
CA ASP A 165 -9.67 14.98 -15.40
C ASP A 165 -10.37 13.98 -14.49
N TYR A 166 -9.70 13.56 -13.42
CA TYR A 166 -10.25 12.64 -12.44
C TYR A 166 -10.14 13.17 -11.02
N ILE A 167 -11.09 12.76 -10.17
CA ILE A 167 -11.01 12.87 -8.72
C ILE A 167 -11.30 11.49 -8.13
N ILE A 168 -10.35 10.97 -7.38
CA ILE A 168 -10.49 9.73 -6.61
C ILE A 168 -10.60 10.08 -5.14
N LYS A 169 -11.50 9.40 -4.44
CA LYS A 169 -11.65 9.52 -2.99
C LYS A 169 -11.88 8.16 -2.36
N ILE A 170 -11.41 8.00 -1.12
CA ILE A 170 -11.71 6.84 -0.29
C ILE A 170 -12.57 7.32 0.88
N TYR A 171 -13.69 6.65 1.11
CA TYR A 171 -14.61 6.91 2.22
C TYR A 171 -14.75 5.66 3.08
N ASP A 172 -15.07 5.86 4.36
CA ASP A 172 -15.27 4.80 5.36
C ASP A 172 -16.75 4.52 5.66
N ASP A 173 -17.66 5.38 5.21
CA ASP A 173 -19.08 5.25 5.55
C ASP A 173 -20.00 5.64 4.38
N PHE A 174 -21.11 4.91 4.26
CA PHE A 174 -22.21 5.17 3.34
C PHE A 174 -23.53 4.79 3.99
N ASP A 175 -24.37 5.77 4.29
CA ASP A 175 -25.66 5.54 4.98
C ASP A 175 -26.82 5.21 4.02
N GLY A 176 -26.51 4.96 2.74
CA GLY A 176 -27.48 4.80 1.65
C GLY A 176 -27.83 6.11 0.93
N THR A 177 -27.43 7.27 1.47
CA THR A 177 -27.68 8.59 0.87
C THR A 177 -26.40 9.36 0.64
N ASP A 178 -25.50 9.39 1.63
CA ASP A 178 -24.30 10.21 1.62
C ASP A 178 -23.05 9.37 1.93
N LEU A 179 -21.98 9.62 1.15
CA LEU A 179 -20.64 9.14 1.47
C LEU A 179 -20.04 10.07 2.53
N THR A 180 -19.59 9.51 3.65
CA THR A 180 -19.01 10.28 4.75
C THR A 180 -17.70 9.67 5.24
N ASN A 181 -17.01 10.40 6.14
CA ASN A 181 -15.68 10.04 6.64
C ASN A 181 -14.64 9.82 5.50
N GLU A 182 -14.33 10.90 4.77
CA GLU A 182 -13.30 10.88 3.70
C GLU A 182 -11.91 10.60 4.29
N LEU A 183 -11.31 9.49 3.87
CA LEU A 183 -9.99 9.02 4.31
C LEU A 183 -8.85 9.52 3.41
N ALA A 184 -9.11 9.66 2.11
CA ALA A 184 -8.15 10.16 1.14
C ALA A 184 -8.82 10.82 -0.06
N ILE A 185 -8.06 11.72 -0.71
CA ILE A 185 -8.41 12.37 -1.97
C ILE A 185 -7.17 12.53 -2.84
N VAL A 186 -7.30 12.22 -4.13
CA VAL A 186 -6.28 12.53 -5.15
C VAL A 186 -6.99 12.93 -6.43
N SER A 187 -6.42 13.87 -7.17
CA SER A 187 -6.95 14.34 -8.45
C SER A 187 -5.82 14.53 -9.43
N GLY A 188 -6.12 14.39 -10.71
CA GLY A 188 -5.18 14.64 -11.79
C GLY A 188 -5.88 14.54 -13.13
N ASP A 189 -5.11 14.30 -14.17
CA ASP A 189 -5.58 14.19 -15.54
C ASP A 189 -4.81 13.10 -16.29
N TYR A 190 -5.46 12.56 -17.33
CA TYR A 190 -4.83 11.68 -18.32
C TYR A 190 -5.15 12.17 -19.72
N ASP A 191 -4.11 12.33 -20.53
CA ASP A 191 -4.23 12.78 -21.92
C ASP A 191 -4.90 11.74 -22.83
N HIS A 192 -4.82 10.45 -22.48
CA HIS A 192 -5.24 9.36 -23.35
C HIS A 192 -6.20 8.40 -22.67
N ALA A 193 -7.16 7.89 -23.44
CA ALA A 193 -8.07 6.83 -23.03
C ALA A 193 -7.29 5.55 -22.66
N GLY A 194 -7.81 4.80 -21.69
CA GLY A 194 -7.21 3.52 -21.33
C GLY A 194 -7.43 3.09 -19.90
N PHE A 195 -6.48 2.32 -19.37
CA PHE A 195 -6.48 1.81 -18.00
C PHE A 195 -5.38 2.49 -17.20
N HIS A 196 -5.77 3.11 -16.10
CA HIS A 196 -4.95 3.99 -15.31
C HIS A 196 -4.78 3.45 -13.91
N THR A 197 -3.62 3.71 -13.32
CA THR A 197 -3.33 3.42 -11.91
C THR A 197 -2.76 4.67 -11.27
N VAL A 198 -3.41 5.14 -10.22
CA VAL A 198 -3.07 6.36 -9.50
C VAL A 198 -2.68 6.00 -8.07
N GLU A 199 -1.45 6.31 -7.71
CA GLU A 199 -0.96 6.23 -6.32
C GLU A 199 -1.64 7.30 -5.46
N LEU A 200 -2.09 6.90 -4.28
CA LEU A 200 -2.57 7.83 -3.25
C LEU A 200 -1.38 8.60 -2.67
N THR A 201 -1.62 9.86 -2.28
CA THR A 201 -0.55 10.69 -1.66
C THR A 201 -0.09 10.10 -0.32
N THR A 202 -1.04 9.51 0.41
CA THR A 202 -0.83 8.79 1.66
C THR A 202 -1.69 7.55 1.61
N GLY A 203 -1.12 6.39 1.93
CA GLY A 203 -1.89 5.13 1.98
C GLY A 203 -2.98 5.17 3.04
N VAL A 204 -4.08 4.45 2.80
CA VAL A 204 -5.24 4.38 3.69
C VAL A 204 -5.27 3.03 4.38
N THR A 205 -5.14 3.02 5.71
CA THR A 205 -5.28 1.79 6.50
C THR A 205 -6.76 1.41 6.64
N ILE A 206 -7.09 0.17 6.27
CA ILE A 206 -8.39 -0.48 6.47
C ILE A 206 -8.18 -1.74 7.32
N ASN A 207 -9.07 -2.04 8.27
CA ASN A 207 -8.98 -3.27 9.06
C ASN A 207 -9.84 -4.38 8.48
N GLU A 208 -9.53 -5.63 8.82
CA GLU A 208 -10.35 -6.77 8.42
C GLU A 208 -11.82 -6.59 8.82
N GLY A 209 -12.72 -6.75 7.85
CA GLY A 209 -14.17 -6.61 8.03
C GLY A 209 -14.68 -5.17 8.01
N ASP A 210 -13.81 -4.16 7.87
CA ASP A 210 -14.26 -2.78 7.66
C ASP A 210 -14.75 -2.62 6.22
N ASP A 211 -15.88 -1.93 6.05
CA ASP A 211 -16.36 -1.48 4.75
C ASP A 211 -15.60 -0.22 4.31
N PHE A 212 -15.34 -0.07 3.02
CA PHE A 212 -14.77 1.14 2.45
C PHE A 212 -15.27 1.37 1.03
N PHE A 213 -15.29 2.63 0.60
CA PHE A 213 -15.90 3.04 -0.65
C PHE A 213 -14.90 3.82 -1.51
N VAL A 214 -14.67 3.34 -2.72
CA VAL A 214 -13.75 3.97 -3.69
C VAL A 214 -14.57 4.77 -4.67
N TYR A 215 -14.61 6.09 -4.46
CA TYR A 215 -15.29 7.04 -5.31
C TYR A 215 -14.39 7.52 -6.44
N LEU A 216 -14.97 7.64 -7.64
CA LEU A 216 -14.34 8.18 -8.83
C LEU A 216 -15.27 9.19 -9.53
N SER A 217 -14.74 10.38 -9.77
CA SER A 217 -15.31 11.37 -10.68
C SER A 217 -14.44 11.47 -11.93
N LEU A 218 -15.08 11.52 -13.10
CA LEU A 218 -14.45 11.75 -14.40
C LEU A 218 -15.10 12.97 -15.06
N SER A 219 -14.29 13.87 -15.63
CA SER A 219 -14.80 15.10 -16.25
C SER A 219 -15.54 14.88 -17.58
N ASP A 220 -15.25 13.79 -18.29
CA ASP A 220 -15.88 13.44 -19.57
C ASP A 220 -15.84 11.92 -19.85
N GLY A 221 -16.51 11.49 -20.92
CA GLY A 221 -16.50 10.10 -21.43
C GLY A 221 -17.43 9.14 -20.70
N GLY A 222 -17.88 9.50 -19.50
CA GLY A 222 -18.70 8.67 -18.63
C GLY A 222 -17.92 7.52 -17.98
N HIS A 223 -18.61 6.66 -17.24
CA HIS A 223 -17.95 5.59 -16.46
C HIS A 223 -17.92 4.25 -17.18
N PRO A 224 -16.73 3.68 -17.44
CA PRO A 224 -16.58 2.31 -17.93
C PRO A 224 -17.05 1.27 -16.90
N TYR A 225 -17.71 0.23 -17.39
CA TYR A 225 -18.20 -0.88 -16.58
C TYR A 225 -18.01 -2.23 -17.27
N ASP A 226 -17.88 -3.27 -16.45
CA ASP A 226 -17.97 -4.68 -16.89
C ASP A 226 -19.43 -5.10 -16.92
N ARG A 227 -19.77 -6.06 -17.76
CA ARG A 227 -21.08 -6.73 -17.78
C ARG A 227 -21.00 -8.03 -18.58
N THR A 228 -21.99 -8.90 -18.37
CA THR A 228 -22.18 -10.02 -19.30
C THR A 228 -22.39 -9.46 -20.70
N SER A 229 -21.67 -9.98 -21.68
CA SER A 229 -21.84 -9.55 -23.07
C SER A 229 -21.78 -10.71 -24.05
N ASP A 230 -22.64 -10.64 -25.07
CA ASP A 230 -22.53 -11.44 -26.28
C ASP A 230 -21.58 -10.74 -27.25
N VAL A 231 -20.38 -11.30 -27.43
CA VAL A 231 -19.34 -10.73 -28.29
C VAL A 231 -19.01 -11.63 -29.46
N PRO A 232 -18.74 -11.05 -30.66
CA PRO A 232 -18.10 -11.83 -31.70
C PRO A 232 -16.75 -12.31 -31.17
N VAL A 233 -16.43 -13.57 -31.38
CA VAL A 233 -15.06 -14.02 -31.11
C VAL A 233 -14.18 -13.30 -32.13
N LEU A 234 -13.41 -12.32 -31.65
CA LEU A 234 -12.47 -11.58 -32.48
C LEU A 234 -11.49 -12.55 -33.13
N LEU A 235 -10.88 -12.05 -34.18
CA LEU A 235 -9.88 -12.75 -34.95
C LEU A 235 -10.39 -13.83 -35.93
N GLY A 236 -11.56 -13.59 -36.56
CA GLY A 236 -12.04 -14.37 -37.71
C GLY A 236 -12.90 -15.59 -37.39
N ALA A 237 -13.42 -15.71 -36.17
CA ALA A 237 -14.36 -16.78 -35.82
C ALA A 237 -15.79 -16.46 -36.29
N ALA A 238 -16.51 -17.47 -36.80
CA ALA A 238 -17.86 -17.34 -37.34
C ALA A 238 -18.97 -17.46 -36.27
N TYR A 239 -18.60 -17.50 -34.99
CA TYR A 239 -19.52 -17.67 -33.87
C TYR A 239 -19.28 -16.60 -32.81
N ARG A 240 -20.33 -16.31 -32.05
CA ARG A 240 -20.31 -15.39 -30.92
C ARG A 240 -20.19 -16.18 -29.62
N THR A 241 -19.66 -15.56 -28.59
CA THR A 241 -19.54 -16.15 -27.26
C THR A 241 -20.16 -15.21 -26.24
N ILE A 242 -20.82 -15.81 -25.25
CA ILE A 242 -21.19 -15.09 -24.04
C ILE A 242 -19.95 -15.05 -23.16
N VAL A 243 -19.58 -13.84 -22.75
CA VAL A 243 -18.61 -13.58 -21.69
C VAL A 243 -19.43 -13.22 -20.47
N GLU A 244 -19.48 -14.12 -19.49
CA GLU A 244 -20.34 -14.00 -18.31
C GLU A 244 -19.66 -13.19 -17.21
N SER A 245 -20.27 -12.09 -16.80
CA SER A 245 -19.92 -11.32 -15.59
C SER A 245 -21.06 -11.40 -14.59
N SER A 246 -20.77 -11.12 -13.32
CA SER A 246 -21.75 -11.15 -12.23
C SER A 246 -21.62 -9.90 -11.38
N ALA A 247 -22.74 -9.44 -10.85
CA ALA A 247 -22.80 -8.40 -9.84
C ALA A 247 -23.73 -8.85 -8.70
N ASN A 248 -23.53 -8.29 -7.53
CA ASN A 248 -24.46 -8.37 -6.41
C ASN A 248 -24.99 -6.97 -6.07
N PRO A 249 -26.16 -6.89 -5.39
CA PRO A 249 -26.62 -5.62 -4.83
C PRO A 249 -25.54 -4.99 -3.94
N GLU A 250 -25.53 -3.67 -3.90
CA GLU A 250 -24.67 -2.85 -3.04
C GLU A 250 -23.17 -2.87 -3.38
N GLU A 251 -22.75 -3.46 -4.51
CA GLU A 251 -21.33 -3.48 -4.94
C GLU A 251 -20.88 -2.20 -5.66
N SER A 252 -21.74 -1.63 -6.51
CA SER A 252 -21.44 -0.49 -7.37
C SER A 252 -22.58 0.52 -7.38
N TYR A 253 -22.26 1.80 -7.33
CA TYR A 253 -23.24 2.88 -7.35
C TYR A 253 -22.86 3.97 -8.34
N TYR A 254 -23.87 4.66 -8.88
CA TYR A 254 -23.68 5.85 -9.70
C TYR A 254 -24.56 7.00 -9.27
N LYS A 255 -24.07 8.22 -9.50
CA LYS A 255 -24.82 9.43 -9.17
C LYS A 255 -25.84 9.73 -10.27
N ASN A 256 -27.09 9.93 -9.88
CA ASN A 256 -28.15 10.42 -10.76
C ASN A 256 -28.90 11.57 -10.07
N GLY A 257 -28.61 12.80 -10.47
CA GLY A 257 -29.12 13.98 -9.78
C GLY A 257 -28.55 14.08 -8.36
N ALA A 258 -29.41 14.03 -7.35
CA ALA A 258 -29.00 14.08 -5.94
C ALA A 258 -28.77 12.70 -5.32
N ASP A 259 -29.21 11.64 -5.99
CA ASP A 259 -29.29 10.30 -5.40
C ASP A 259 -28.15 9.41 -5.89
N TRP A 260 -27.71 8.51 -5.01
CA TRP A 260 -26.89 7.36 -5.38
C TRP A 260 -27.81 6.20 -5.72
N LEU A 261 -27.66 5.65 -6.92
CA LEU A 261 -28.44 4.50 -7.38
C LEU A 261 -27.53 3.28 -7.46
N ASP A 262 -28.01 2.16 -6.95
CA ASP A 262 -27.34 0.87 -7.07
C ASP A 262 -27.30 0.46 -8.55
N PHE A 263 -26.10 0.20 -9.05
CA PHE A 263 -25.89 -0.19 -10.44
C PHE A 263 -26.40 -1.60 -10.74
N TYR A 264 -26.55 -2.45 -9.72
CA TYR A 264 -27.20 -3.75 -9.86
C TYR A 264 -28.60 -3.62 -10.48
N ASP A 265 -29.35 -2.57 -10.15
CA ASP A 265 -30.71 -2.30 -10.63
C ASP A 265 -30.75 -1.50 -11.95
N TYR A 266 -29.61 -1.24 -12.57
CA TYR A 266 -29.54 -0.56 -13.87
C TYR A 266 -30.23 -1.40 -14.97
N ASP A 267 -31.16 -0.76 -15.70
CA ASP A 267 -31.83 -1.37 -16.85
C ASP A 267 -30.89 -1.42 -18.06
N ASP A 268 -30.12 -2.50 -18.17
CA ASP A 268 -29.13 -2.67 -19.21
C ASP A 268 -29.81 -2.86 -20.60
N PRO A 269 -29.57 -1.96 -21.58
CA PRO A 269 -30.17 -2.04 -22.90
C PRO A 269 -29.76 -3.28 -23.71
N SER A 270 -28.68 -3.98 -23.35
CA SER A 270 -28.28 -5.26 -23.96
C SER A 270 -29.17 -6.42 -23.53
N GLY A 271 -29.94 -6.27 -22.44
CA GLY A 271 -30.79 -7.29 -21.85
C GLY A 271 -30.10 -8.20 -20.81
N PHE A 272 -28.80 -8.00 -20.53
CA PHE A 272 -28.07 -8.72 -19.48
C PHE A 272 -28.16 -8.00 -18.13
N GLN A 273 -29.37 -7.98 -17.58
CA GLN A 273 -29.69 -7.32 -16.31
C GLN A 273 -28.87 -7.90 -15.15
N ASN A 274 -28.53 -7.06 -14.16
CA ASN A 274 -27.91 -7.48 -12.90
C ASN A 274 -26.53 -8.14 -13.04
N THR A 275 -25.74 -7.75 -14.04
CA THR A 275 -24.41 -8.35 -14.27
C THR A 275 -23.26 -7.35 -14.27
N GLY A 276 -23.55 -6.07 -14.04
CA GLY A 276 -22.61 -4.99 -14.26
C GLY A 276 -22.02 -4.41 -12.98
N ASN A 277 -20.74 -4.05 -13.04
CA ASN A 277 -20.00 -3.35 -12.00
C ASN A 277 -19.05 -2.33 -12.62
N PHE A 278 -18.86 -1.17 -11.99
CA PHE A 278 -17.93 -0.16 -12.51
C PHE A 278 -16.49 -0.64 -12.44
N CYS A 279 -15.70 -0.26 -13.44
CA CYS A 279 -14.29 -0.63 -13.50
C CYS A 279 -13.44 0.26 -12.59
N ILE A 280 -13.66 0.15 -11.28
CA ILE A 280 -12.95 0.88 -10.22
C ILE A 280 -12.36 -0.17 -9.28
N LYS A 281 -11.04 -0.09 -9.08
CA LYS A 281 -10.29 -1.07 -8.28
C LYS A 281 -9.48 -0.36 -7.21
N ALA A 282 -9.43 -0.93 -6.01
CA ALA A 282 -8.46 -0.54 -4.98
C ALA A 282 -7.30 -1.55 -4.93
N LEU A 283 -6.09 -1.04 -4.83
CA LEU A 283 -4.86 -1.80 -4.78
C LEU A 283 -4.22 -1.59 -3.41
N SER A 284 -3.96 -2.69 -2.71
CA SER A 284 -3.44 -2.64 -1.36
C SER A 284 -2.26 -3.58 -1.14
N VAL A 285 -1.38 -3.17 -0.24
CA VAL A 285 -0.38 -4.04 0.36
C VAL A 285 -0.93 -4.59 1.66
N ASN A 286 -0.44 -5.76 2.07
CA ASN A 286 -0.76 -6.27 3.38
C ASN A 286 -0.31 -5.26 4.41
N GLY A 287 -1.28 -4.79 5.17
CA GLY A 287 -1.07 -3.83 6.21
C GLY A 287 -0.22 -4.51 7.25
N VAL A 288 0.77 -3.79 7.71
CA VAL A 288 1.41 -4.18 8.95
C VAL A 288 0.36 -4.03 10.04
N GLN A 289 -0.18 -5.13 10.57
CA GLN A 289 -1.05 -5.07 11.74
C GLN A 289 -0.26 -4.43 12.91
N LEU A 290 -0.66 -3.21 13.29
CA LEU A 290 -0.07 -2.46 14.40
C LEU A 290 -0.92 -2.71 15.65
N ASP A 291 -0.73 -3.88 16.27
CA ASP A 291 -1.52 -4.25 17.44
C ASP A 291 -1.40 -3.23 18.56
N PRO A 292 -2.52 -2.77 19.16
CA PRO A 292 -2.44 -1.90 20.31
C PRO A 292 -1.98 -2.66 21.57
N PRO A 293 -1.52 -1.93 22.61
CA PRO A 293 -1.31 -2.50 23.93
C PRO A 293 -2.58 -3.17 24.49
N THR A 294 -2.40 -4.22 25.29
CA THR A 294 -3.52 -4.95 25.92
C THR A 294 -3.44 -4.88 27.43
N ASN A 295 -4.48 -5.33 28.14
CA ASN A 295 -4.52 -5.38 29.61
C ASN A 295 -4.14 -4.05 30.29
N ILE A 296 -4.63 -2.93 29.75
CA ILE A 296 -4.45 -1.63 30.36
C ILE A 296 -5.07 -1.62 31.77
N ASN A 297 -4.31 -1.15 32.75
CA ASN A 297 -4.75 -1.05 34.13
C ASN A 297 -4.13 0.17 34.81
N ILE A 298 -4.87 0.81 35.70
CA ILE A 298 -4.40 1.95 36.46
C ILE A 298 -4.65 1.75 37.95
N ASP A 299 -3.63 2.01 38.76
CA ASP A 299 -3.74 2.09 40.22
C ASP A 299 -4.23 3.50 40.59
N ASP A 300 -5.46 3.59 41.09
CA ASP A 300 -6.14 4.85 41.38
C ASP A 300 -5.60 5.56 42.64
N GLU A 301 -4.86 4.87 43.51
CA GLU A 301 -4.20 5.45 44.67
C GLU A 301 -2.88 6.13 44.33
N THR A 302 -2.18 5.62 43.31
CA THR A 302 -0.81 6.04 42.94
C THR A 302 -0.70 6.71 41.57
N GLY A 303 -1.72 6.58 40.72
CA GLY A 303 -1.71 7.08 39.34
C GLY A 303 -0.81 6.28 38.39
N LEU A 304 -0.45 5.05 38.76
CA LEU A 304 0.42 4.18 37.98
C LEU A 304 -0.37 3.48 36.87
N LEU A 305 -0.16 3.88 35.62
CA LEU A 305 -0.69 3.20 34.43
C LEU A 305 0.20 2.01 34.07
N THR A 306 -0.39 0.87 33.69
CA THR A 306 0.30 -0.35 33.24
C THR A 306 -0.39 -0.98 32.02
N TRP A 307 0.35 -1.69 31.18
CA TRP A 307 -0.17 -2.41 30.01
C TRP A 307 0.74 -3.57 29.61
N ASP A 308 0.19 -4.49 28.81
CA ASP A 308 0.94 -5.56 28.15
C ASP A 308 1.33 -5.15 26.72
N ALA A 309 2.58 -5.48 26.36
CA ALA A 309 3.12 -5.23 25.03
C ALA A 309 2.41 -6.08 23.97
N PRO A 310 2.08 -5.52 22.79
CA PRO A 310 1.73 -6.34 21.64
C PRO A 310 2.92 -7.22 21.23
N THR A 311 2.64 -8.42 20.70
CA THR A 311 3.67 -9.45 20.42
C THR A 311 3.88 -9.74 18.95
N SER A 312 3.09 -9.12 18.07
CA SER A 312 3.13 -9.38 16.64
C SER A 312 4.38 -8.84 15.95
N ARG A 313 4.99 -7.76 16.47
CA ARG A 313 6.14 -7.09 15.85
C ARG A 313 7.07 -6.43 16.86
N ASP A 314 8.26 -6.08 16.37
CA ASP A 314 9.23 -5.26 17.10
C ASP A 314 8.70 -3.82 17.21
N LEU A 315 8.63 -3.34 18.45
CA LEU A 315 8.20 -1.99 18.80
C LEU A 315 9.40 -1.06 18.91
N THR A 316 9.21 0.23 18.70
CA THR A 316 10.19 1.28 18.99
C THR A 316 9.88 1.99 20.30
N GLY A 317 8.61 2.03 20.71
CA GLY A 317 8.18 2.65 21.96
C GLY A 317 6.68 2.63 22.19
N TYR A 318 6.23 3.45 23.13
CA TYR A 318 4.82 3.73 23.39
C TYR A 318 4.60 5.23 23.60
N ASN A 319 3.47 5.75 23.12
CA ASN A 319 2.98 7.08 23.49
C ASN A 319 1.92 6.93 24.59
N VAL A 320 1.99 7.79 25.62
CA VAL A 320 1.07 7.78 26.77
C VAL A 320 0.37 9.13 26.87
N TYR A 321 -0.95 9.09 27.14
CA TYR A 321 -1.86 10.24 27.12
C TYR A 321 -2.58 10.40 28.47
N LEU A 322 -2.90 11.65 28.83
CA LEU A 322 -3.75 12.01 29.96
C LEU A 322 -4.62 13.22 29.59
N ASP A 323 -5.94 13.07 29.66
CA ASP A 323 -7.02 14.07 29.44
C ASP A 323 -7.08 14.82 28.10
N ASP A 324 -5.95 15.22 27.51
CA ASP A 324 -5.88 15.89 26.19
C ASP A 324 -5.44 14.90 25.10
N MET A 325 -6.42 14.42 24.33
CA MET A 325 -6.21 13.52 23.20
C MET A 325 -5.84 14.25 21.88
N ASN A 326 -5.64 15.58 21.91
CA ASN A 326 -5.30 16.40 20.74
C ASN A 326 -3.83 16.88 20.72
N ASN A 327 -2.88 15.93 20.81
CA ASN A 327 -1.49 16.11 20.35
C ASN A 327 -0.48 16.74 21.35
N SER A 328 -0.65 16.54 22.66
CA SER A 328 0.45 16.68 23.62
C SER A 328 0.97 15.29 23.98
N ILE A 329 2.05 14.84 23.33
CA ILE A 329 2.82 13.68 23.80
C ILE A 329 3.31 14.01 25.20
N THR A 330 2.70 13.44 26.23
CA THR A 330 3.13 13.70 27.61
C THR A 330 4.45 12.98 27.91
N TYR A 331 4.65 11.77 27.35
CA TYR A 331 5.90 11.02 27.42
C TYR A 331 6.10 10.10 26.19
N THR A 332 7.27 10.17 25.54
CA THR A 332 7.75 9.08 24.64
C THR A 332 8.51 8.09 25.50
N THR A 333 7.97 6.88 25.66
CA THR A 333 8.63 5.85 26.47
C THR A 333 9.30 4.83 25.57
N ASN A 334 10.55 4.47 25.87
CA ASN A 334 11.23 3.36 25.18
C ASN A 334 10.52 2.04 25.51
N LEU A 335 10.56 1.06 24.59
CA LEU A 335 10.23 -0.38 24.63
C LEU A 335 10.08 -1.13 25.99
N GLN A 336 10.63 -0.62 27.09
CA GLN A 336 10.70 -1.24 28.41
C GLN A 336 9.90 -0.50 29.50
N CYS A 337 9.22 0.59 29.17
CA CYS A 337 8.30 1.26 30.10
C CYS A 337 6.92 0.65 29.92
N LEU A 338 6.59 -0.39 30.70
CA LEU A 338 5.22 -0.90 30.82
C LEU A 338 4.47 -0.16 31.95
N LEU A 339 4.97 1.02 32.32
CA LEU A 339 4.46 1.81 33.44
C LEU A 339 4.85 3.29 33.35
N THR A 340 3.92 4.20 33.66
CA THR A 340 4.15 5.66 33.79
C THR A 340 3.37 6.19 34.99
N ASN A 341 3.99 7.07 35.79
CA ASN A 341 3.28 7.86 36.80
C ASN A 341 2.92 9.21 36.19
N PHE A 342 1.65 9.58 36.27
CA PHE A 342 1.23 10.94 35.96
C PHE A 342 1.63 11.88 37.10
N GLU A 343 2.37 12.93 36.78
CA GLU A 343 2.70 14.00 37.74
C GLU A 343 1.48 14.92 37.91
N GLU A 344 1.38 15.60 39.05
CA GLU A 344 0.38 16.65 39.31
C GLU A 344 -1.10 16.23 39.40
N LEU A 345 -1.40 14.94 39.59
CA LEU A 345 -2.78 14.48 39.80
C LEU A 345 -3.41 15.07 41.09
N VAL A 346 -4.68 15.46 41.00
CA VAL A 346 -5.45 16.04 42.12
C VAL A 346 -6.40 14.99 42.69
N ALA A 347 -6.27 14.71 43.99
CA ALA A 347 -7.11 13.74 44.67
C ALA A 347 -8.61 14.11 44.56
N GLY A 348 -9.43 13.13 44.17
CA GLY A 348 -10.86 13.26 43.92
C GLY A 348 -11.24 13.79 42.53
N GLN A 349 -10.29 13.96 41.60
CA GLN A 349 -10.58 14.27 40.19
C GLN A 349 -10.64 13.01 39.32
N ASP A 350 -11.47 13.08 38.28
CA ASP A 350 -11.62 12.05 37.26
C ASP A 350 -10.68 12.36 36.08
N TYR A 351 -10.01 11.33 35.58
CA TYR A 351 -9.01 11.39 34.51
C TYR A 351 -9.26 10.30 33.46
N THR A 352 -8.83 10.57 32.22
CA THR A 352 -8.74 9.55 31.14
C THR A 352 -7.28 9.34 30.76
N ALA A 353 -6.76 8.14 30.98
CA ALA A 353 -5.42 7.75 30.57
C ALA A 353 -5.48 6.91 29.28
N GLY A 354 -4.45 7.01 28.42
CA GLY A 354 -4.37 6.22 27.19
C GLY A 354 -2.95 5.80 26.83
N VAL A 355 -2.82 4.74 26.03
CA VAL A 355 -1.54 4.26 25.50
C VAL A 355 -1.67 3.74 24.07
N SER A 356 -0.69 4.02 23.22
CA SER A 356 -0.50 3.45 21.88
C SER A 356 0.91 2.86 21.73
N ALA A 357 1.05 1.91 20.81
CA ALA A 357 2.30 1.25 20.46
C ALA A 357 2.93 1.90 19.22
N VAL A 358 4.24 2.15 19.24
CA VAL A 358 5.01 2.71 18.13
C VAL A 358 5.91 1.62 17.54
N TYR A 359 5.93 1.47 16.21
CA TYR A 359 6.64 0.43 15.49
C TYR A 359 7.81 0.99 14.64
N ASP A 360 8.70 0.12 14.15
CA ASP A 360 9.76 0.47 13.18
C ASP A 360 9.15 0.61 11.77
N ASP A 361 9.42 1.73 11.09
CA ASP A 361 8.85 2.19 9.79
C ASP A 361 7.36 2.63 9.89
N PRO A 362 7.07 3.93 9.69
CA PRO A 362 6.18 4.70 10.56
C PRO A 362 4.79 4.08 10.69
N GLY A 363 4.49 3.62 11.90
CA GLY A 363 3.18 3.14 12.29
C GLY A 363 2.98 3.29 13.79
N GLU A 364 1.88 3.91 14.18
CA GLU A 364 1.38 3.99 15.56
C GLU A 364 0.07 3.22 15.62
N SER A 365 -0.12 2.37 16.64
CA SER A 365 -1.40 1.67 16.85
C SER A 365 -2.52 2.63 17.25
N ALA A 366 -3.76 2.15 17.23
CA ALA A 366 -4.86 2.82 17.94
C ALA A 366 -4.52 3.01 19.44
N ILE A 367 -5.10 4.05 20.06
CA ILE A 367 -4.95 4.34 21.49
C ILE A 367 -5.94 3.50 22.29
N VAL A 368 -5.48 2.80 23.32
CA VAL A 368 -6.32 2.09 24.29
C VAL A 368 -6.42 2.93 25.55
N THR A 369 -7.64 3.13 26.06
CA THR A 369 -7.92 4.08 27.16
C THR A 369 -8.51 3.42 28.40
N ILE A 370 -8.31 4.07 29.55
CA ILE A 370 -8.92 3.72 30.83
C ILE A 370 -9.28 4.99 31.62
N ASN A 371 -10.47 5.00 32.23
CA ASN A 371 -10.94 6.09 33.09
C ASN A 371 -10.69 5.74 34.56
N PHE A 372 -10.27 6.73 35.36
CA PHE A 372 -10.07 6.54 36.80
C PHE A 372 -10.31 7.82 37.61
N THR A 373 -10.63 7.67 38.89
CA THR A 373 -10.69 8.78 39.86
C THR A 373 -9.47 8.68 40.76
N TYR A 374 -8.60 9.69 40.77
CA TYR A 374 -7.37 9.61 41.57
C TYR A 374 -7.68 9.76 43.07
N SER A 375 -7.36 8.75 43.87
CA SER A 375 -7.66 8.70 45.31
C SER A 375 -6.54 9.30 46.18
N GLY A 376 -5.29 9.22 45.71
CA GLY A 376 -4.10 9.86 46.29
C GLY A 376 -3.60 9.28 47.62
N THR A 377 -2.33 8.84 47.65
CA THR A 377 -1.60 8.53 48.90
C THR A 377 -0.25 9.26 48.95
N GLU A 378 0.03 9.99 50.04
CA GLU A 378 1.38 10.50 50.32
C GLU A 378 2.29 9.33 50.73
N THR A 379 3.06 8.75 49.80
CA THR A 379 4.28 8.01 50.19
C THR A 379 5.44 8.27 49.24
N ASN A 380 6.50 8.84 49.82
CA ASN A 380 7.78 9.17 49.22
C ASN A 380 8.75 7.96 49.25
N ASP A 381 8.29 6.81 48.75
CA ASP A 381 9.14 5.65 48.48
C ASP A 381 8.76 5.16 47.08
N ALA A 382 9.64 5.34 46.10
CA ALA A 382 9.45 4.84 44.74
C ALA A 382 9.25 3.32 44.79
N LEU A 383 7.99 2.89 44.78
CA LEU A 383 7.62 1.48 44.78
C LEU A 383 8.01 0.89 43.42
N VAL A 384 9.15 0.20 43.40
CA VAL A 384 9.55 -0.59 42.25
C VAL A 384 8.71 -1.87 42.27
N ALA A 385 7.90 -2.09 41.23
CA ALA A 385 7.04 -3.27 41.11
C ALA A 385 7.81 -4.59 40.83
N ALA A 386 9.00 -4.52 40.21
CA ALA A 386 9.80 -5.69 39.85
C ALA A 386 11.31 -5.43 39.86
N THR A 387 12.11 -6.47 40.17
CA THR A 387 13.57 -6.38 40.11
C THR A 387 14.03 -6.60 38.67
N ILE A 388 14.56 -5.56 38.02
CA ILE A 388 14.85 -5.57 36.58
C ILE A 388 16.23 -4.96 36.30
N LEU A 389 17.01 -5.60 35.42
CA LEU A 389 18.19 -5.00 34.79
C LEU A 389 17.76 -4.22 33.54
N ASN A 390 17.69 -2.90 33.62
CA ASN A 390 17.07 -2.05 32.58
C ASN A 390 17.96 -1.91 31.35
N GLY A 391 19.21 -1.49 31.50
CA GLY A 391 19.98 -1.11 30.31
C GLY A 391 21.24 -0.36 30.66
N ASN A 392 21.98 0.00 29.63
CA ASN A 392 23.08 0.93 29.73
C ASN A 392 22.92 2.05 28.69
N TYR A 393 23.10 3.32 29.09
CA TYR A 393 23.05 4.46 28.19
C TYR A 393 24.22 5.43 28.46
N PRO A 394 24.90 5.94 27.43
CA PRO A 394 24.73 5.61 26.00
C PRO A 394 25.16 4.16 25.66
N ASN A 395 24.74 3.64 24.50
CA ASN A 395 25.18 2.36 23.92
C ASN A 395 25.00 2.37 22.38
N PRO A 396 26.06 2.40 21.55
CA PRO A 396 27.47 2.34 21.94
C PRO A 396 27.93 3.55 22.76
N PHE A 397 29.00 3.39 23.53
CA PHE A 397 29.49 4.43 24.46
C PHE A 397 30.98 4.73 24.32
N ASN A 398 31.40 5.94 24.72
CA ASN A 398 32.79 6.38 24.76
C ASN A 398 33.01 7.51 25.79
N PRO A 399 33.89 7.34 26.81
CA PRO A 399 34.38 6.10 27.38
C PRO A 399 33.45 5.54 28.46
N GLU A 400 32.34 6.22 28.78
CA GLU A 400 31.45 5.86 29.89
C GLU A 400 30.00 5.60 29.50
N THR A 401 29.37 4.69 30.24
CA THR A 401 27.94 4.35 30.14
C THR A 401 27.38 4.17 31.54
N THR A 402 26.11 4.53 31.72
CA THR A 402 25.39 4.36 32.97
C THR A 402 24.49 3.15 32.87
N ILE A 403 24.71 2.14 33.72
CA ILE A 403 23.88 0.94 33.83
C ILE A 403 22.78 1.20 34.87
N SER A 404 21.52 1.10 34.46
CA SER A 404 20.34 1.27 35.32
C SER A 404 19.69 -0.07 35.65
N PHE A 405 19.23 -0.23 36.89
CA PHE A 405 18.51 -1.40 37.36
C PHE A 405 17.62 -1.07 38.57
N SER A 406 16.64 -1.91 38.84
CA SER A 406 15.68 -1.72 39.92
C SER A 406 15.71 -2.91 40.90
N VAL A 407 15.46 -2.66 42.17
CA VAL A 407 15.48 -3.67 43.25
C VAL A 407 14.22 -3.49 44.10
N VAL A 408 13.49 -4.58 44.36
CA VAL A 408 12.19 -4.52 45.07
C VAL A 408 12.25 -4.90 46.55
N GLN A 409 13.34 -5.54 46.98
CA GLN A 409 13.49 -6.00 48.37
C GLN A 409 14.73 -5.39 49.01
N THR A 410 14.54 -4.78 50.17
CA THR A 410 15.53 -4.04 50.99
C THR A 410 16.66 -4.91 51.60
N SER A 411 16.82 -6.18 51.20
CA SER A 411 17.81 -7.09 51.80
C SER A 411 18.52 -8.06 50.83
N SER A 412 18.31 -7.94 49.52
CA SER A 412 18.96 -8.85 48.57
C SER A 412 20.37 -8.37 48.18
N LEU A 413 21.34 -9.30 48.20
CA LEU A 413 22.69 -9.04 47.70
C LEU A 413 22.63 -8.84 46.19
N VAL A 414 22.97 -7.64 45.72
CA VAL A 414 23.08 -7.31 44.29
C VAL A 414 24.52 -7.46 43.86
N ASN A 415 24.73 -8.32 42.86
CA ASN A 415 26.00 -8.51 42.19
C ASN A 415 25.85 -8.10 40.71
N LEU A 416 26.55 -7.04 40.31
CA LEU A 416 26.59 -6.55 38.93
C LEU A 416 28.03 -6.60 38.41
N GLU A 417 28.26 -7.41 37.39
CA GLU A 417 29.59 -7.72 36.88
C GLU A 417 29.64 -7.59 35.36
N ILE A 418 30.80 -7.20 34.84
CA ILE A 418 31.07 -7.06 33.41
C ILE A 418 31.98 -8.19 32.95
N TYR A 419 31.71 -8.70 31.76
CA TYR A 419 32.40 -9.81 31.11
C TYR A 419 32.74 -9.46 29.66
N ASN A 420 33.82 -10.04 29.13
CA ASN A 420 34.07 -10.05 27.70
C ASN A 420 33.38 -11.24 27.01
N LEU A 421 33.41 -11.29 25.67
CA LEU A 421 32.81 -12.38 24.87
C LEU A 421 33.41 -13.77 25.14
N LYS A 422 34.60 -13.86 25.76
CA LYS A 422 35.20 -15.13 26.19
C LYS A 422 34.69 -15.59 27.57
N GLY A 423 33.74 -14.88 28.16
CA GLY A 423 33.24 -15.13 29.51
C GLY A 423 34.22 -14.75 30.63
N GLN A 424 35.28 -14.01 30.32
CA GLN A 424 36.22 -13.55 31.34
C GLN A 424 35.66 -12.32 32.04
N LYS A 425 35.61 -12.35 33.38
CA LYS A 425 35.18 -11.21 34.18
C LYS A 425 36.19 -10.06 34.03
N ILE A 426 35.67 -8.89 33.68
CA ILE A 426 36.42 -7.65 33.48
C ILE A 426 36.40 -6.79 34.74
N LYS A 427 35.21 -6.58 35.30
CA LYS A 427 35.03 -5.68 36.45
C LYS A 427 33.79 -6.03 37.26
N THR A 428 33.85 -5.89 38.57
CA THR A 428 32.67 -5.88 39.44
C THR A 428 32.26 -4.43 39.71
N LEU A 429 31.01 -4.07 39.36
CA LEU A 429 30.49 -2.71 39.54
C LEU A 429 29.69 -2.56 40.85
N VAL A 430 28.93 -3.59 41.20
CA VAL A 430 28.15 -3.63 42.45
C VAL A 430 28.34 -4.99 43.07
N ASN A 431 28.61 -5.02 44.38
CA ASN A 431 28.64 -6.23 45.18
C ASN A 431 28.23 -5.89 46.62
N GLY A 432 26.92 -5.75 46.84
CA GLY A 432 26.40 -5.31 48.13
C GLY A 432 24.88 -5.33 48.20
N THR A 433 24.36 -5.12 49.40
CA THR A 433 22.92 -4.99 49.64
C THR A 433 22.46 -3.58 49.30
N LEU A 434 21.39 -3.44 48.52
CA LEU A 434 20.82 -2.14 48.13
C LEU A 434 19.41 -1.99 48.71
N SER A 435 18.99 -0.74 48.97
CA SER A 435 17.62 -0.43 49.33
C SER A 435 16.66 -0.72 48.16
N SER A 436 15.38 -0.88 48.46
CA SER A 436 14.36 -0.89 47.40
C SER A 436 14.43 0.43 46.62
N GLY A 437 14.26 0.39 45.31
CA GLY A 437 14.35 1.57 44.46
C GLY A 437 15.10 1.34 43.15
N ILE A 438 15.22 2.42 42.40
CA ILE A 438 15.99 2.49 41.15
C ILE A 438 17.43 2.87 41.48
N HIS A 439 18.37 2.15 40.89
CA HIS A 439 19.80 2.31 41.08
C HIS A 439 20.49 2.50 39.74
N SER A 440 21.60 3.22 39.76
CA SER A 440 22.47 3.37 38.59
C SER A 440 23.95 3.27 38.98
N VAL A 441 24.75 2.73 38.07
CA VAL A 441 26.21 2.66 38.23
C VAL A 441 26.91 2.96 36.90
N ILE A 442 27.97 3.74 36.97
CA ILE A 442 28.75 4.12 35.79
C ILE A 442 29.86 3.10 35.55
N TRP A 443 30.00 2.66 34.31
CA TRP A 443 31.21 1.98 33.84
C TRP A 443 31.95 2.84 32.84
N ASN A 444 33.22 3.14 33.14
CA ASN A 444 34.11 3.98 32.34
C ASN A 444 35.07 3.19 31.43
N GLY A 445 34.69 1.98 31.02
CA GLY A 445 35.51 1.18 30.10
C GLY A 445 36.85 0.73 30.69
N THR A 446 36.93 0.48 32.00
CA THR A 446 38.14 -0.02 32.69
C THR A 446 37.94 -1.42 33.28
N ASP A 447 39.04 -2.16 33.48
CA ASP A 447 39.08 -3.42 34.23
C ASP A 447 39.19 -3.19 35.75
N GLU A 448 39.23 -4.28 36.51
CA GLU A 448 39.39 -4.28 37.98
C GLU A 448 40.68 -3.57 38.47
N LYS A 449 41.70 -3.44 37.60
CA LYS A 449 42.98 -2.75 37.91
C LYS A 449 42.95 -1.27 37.48
N GLY A 450 41.81 -0.77 37.01
CA GLY A 450 41.66 0.59 36.48
C GLY A 450 42.28 0.79 35.09
N LYS A 451 42.70 -0.28 34.41
CA LYS A 451 43.26 -0.18 33.06
C LYS A 451 42.13 -0.17 32.03
N SER A 452 42.20 0.72 31.06
CA SER A 452 41.19 0.78 30.00
C SER A 452 41.17 -0.51 29.15
N VAL A 453 39.97 -1.01 28.86
CA VAL A 453 39.77 -2.19 28.00
C VAL A 453 39.63 -1.80 26.52
N ALA A 454 39.72 -2.76 25.59
CA ALA A 454 39.68 -2.47 24.14
C ALA A 454 38.24 -2.17 23.66
N SER A 455 38.09 -1.48 22.53
CA SER A 455 36.78 -1.35 21.86
C SER A 455 36.20 -2.74 21.53
N GLY A 456 34.89 -2.90 21.62
CA GLY A 456 34.22 -4.17 21.36
C GLY A 456 32.97 -4.40 22.20
N VAL A 457 32.43 -5.61 22.07
CA VAL A 457 31.23 -6.04 22.79
C VAL A 457 31.58 -6.58 24.18
N TYR A 458 30.84 -6.11 25.17
CA TYR A 458 30.90 -6.58 26.55
C TYR A 458 29.51 -7.01 27.00
N LEU A 459 29.47 -7.91 27.98
CA LEU A 459 28.24 -8.36 28.64
C LEU A 459 28.26 -7.86 30.07
N TYR A 460 27.11 -7.43 30.59
CA TYR A 460 26.95 -7.15 32.02
C TYR A 460 25.82 -8.00 32.59
N LYS A 461 26.07 -8.55 33.77
CA LYS A 461 25.21 -9.54 34.41
C LYS A 461 24.87 -9.10 35.82
N MET A 462 23.58 -9.05 36.09
CA MET A 462 23.03 -8.79 37.41
C MET A 462 22.52 -10.09 38.03
N ARG A 463 22.85 -10.31 39.30
CA ARG A 463 22.28 -11.37 40.14
C ARG A 463 21.79 -10.77 41.45
N THR A 464 20.57 -11.09 41.84
CA THR A 464 19.99 -10.72 43.14
C THR A 464 18.90 -11.71 43.53
N GLY A 465 19.05 -12.38 44.67
CA GLY A 465 18.19 -13.52 45.04
C GLY A 465 18.11 -14.57 43.92
N ASN A 466 16.89 -14.86 43.46
CA ASN A 466 16.62 -15.78 42.34
C ASN A 466 16.67 -15.11 40.96
N TYR A 467 16.78 -13.78 40.90
CA TYR A 467 16.86 -13.04 39.64
C TYR A 467 18.27 -13.08 39.06
N VAL A 468 18.38 -13.44 37.79
CA VAL A 468 19.61 -13.38 36.99
C VAL A 468 19.27 -12.81 35.63
N SER A 469 19.91 -11.71 35.25
CA SER A 469 19.74 -11.11 33.92
C SER A 469 21.10 -10.71 33.34
N THR A 470 21.24 -10.85 32.02
CA THR A 470 22.47 -10.51 31.29
C THR A 470 22.10 -9.69 30.06
N LYS A 471 22.79 -8.56 29.85
CA LYS A 471 22.61 -7.66 28.70
C LYS A 471 23.96 -7.34 28.05
N LYS A 472 23.93 -6.82 26.82
CA LYS A 472 25.11 -6.52 25.99
C LYS A 472 25.33 -5.02 25.83
N MET A 473 26.58 -4.60 25.74
CA MET A 473 26.99 -3.21 25.49
C MET A 473 28.20 -3.13 24.55
N ILE A 474 28.35 -2.01 23.84
CA ILE A 474 29.39 -1.78 22.85
C ILE A 474 30.24 -0.58 23.28
N LEU A 475 31.52 -0.81 23.57
CA LEU A 475 32.50 0.25 23.82
C LEU A 475 33.14 0.67 22.49
N MET A 476 33.07 1.95 22.17
CA MET A 476 33.81 2.57 21.06
C MET A 476 34.89 3.49 21.62
N LYS A 477 36.10 3.44 21.06
CA LYS A 477 37.20 4.35 21.40
C LYS A 477 37.67 5.08 20.17
#